data_AF-A0A9Q3BA79-F1
#
_entry.id   AF-A0A9Q3BA79-F1
#
_cell.length_a   1.000
_cell.length_b   1.000
_cell.length_c   1.000
_cell.angle_alpha   90.00
_cell.angle_beta   90.00
_cell.angle_gamma   90.00
#
_symmetry.space_group_name_H-M   'P 1'
#
loop_
_entity.id
_entity.type
_entity.pdbx_description
1 polymer ?
#
loop_
_entity_poly.entity_id
_entity_poly.type
_entity_poly.pdbx_seq_one_letter_code
_entity_poly.pdbx_strand_id
1 'polypeptide(L)'
;MSEDRTKERTESTAWWPQWEQELREYINTCERCQKANRRYEKKEEFCGSQTLRGVFQQKPSVSSLIKPYHQAGENKFPSRNKTHSTQEIVKVEDSHDQVKKIMISRKIRLNGKDHKQYLVRFKNHTDYKDKYLAEDSIPDCDLHLRILRASGWA
;
A
#
# COMPACT_ATOMS: atom_id res chain seq x y z
N MET A 1 2.40 24.72 -2.58
CA MET A 1 2.50 24.22 -3.97
C MET A 1 1.57 25.12 -4.75
N SER A 2 2.06 25.83 -5.77
CA SER A 2 1.21 26.71 -6.58
C SER A 2 0.22 25.88 -7.40
N GLU A 3 -0.95 26.46 -7.65
CA GLU A 3 -1.99 25.86 -8.48
C GLU A 3 -1.46 25.55 -9.88
N ASP A 4 -0.71 26.50 -10.46
CA ASP A 4 -0.15 26.40 -11.81
C ASP A 4 0.77 25.19 -11.98
N ARG A 5 1.64 24.93 -11.00
CA ARG A 5 2.59 23.81 -11.04
C ARG A 5 1.91 22.45 -10.88
N THR A 6 0.75 22.42 -10.23
CA THR A 6 -0.05 21.21 -10.06
C THR A 6 -0.90 20.97 -11.32
N LYS A 7 -1.39 22.05 -11.94
CA LYS A 7 -2.11 22.02 -13.21
C LYS A 7 -1.23 21.44 -14.33
N GLU A 8 -0.03 21.96 -14.53
CA GLU A 8 0.92 21.52 -15.57
C GLU A 8 1.23 20.01 -15.47
N ARG A 9 1.40 19.47 -14.26
CA ARG A 9 1.63 18.04 -14.06
C ARG A 9 0.41 17.20 -14.40
N THR A 10 -0.77 17.67 -14.00
CA THR A 10 -2.00 16.90 -14.13
C THR A 10 -2.51 16.93 -15.57
N GLU A 11 -2.27 18.03 -16.31
CA GLU A 11 -2.62 18.17 -17.72
C GLU A 11 -2.06 17.03 -18.58
N SER A 12 -0.83 16.58 -18.30
CA SER A 12 -0.21 15.45 -19.02
C SER A 12 -0.91 14.11 -18.79
N THR A 13 -1.70 13.97 -17.72
CA THR A 13 -2.29 12.70 -17.26
C THR A 13 -3.82 12.73 -17.21
N ALA A 14 -4.43 13.91 -17.32
CA ALA A 14 -5.86 14.10 -17.20
C ALA A 14 -6.56 13.76 -18.52
N TRP A 15 -7.44 12.76 -18.48
CA TRP A 15 -8.25 12.34 -19.63
C TRP A 15 -9.75 12.42 -19.38
N TRP A 16 -10.18 12.87 -18.19
CA TRP A 16 -11.60 12.91 -17.80
C TRP A 16 -12.19 14.33 -17.84
N PRO A 17 -13.52 14.47 -17.97
CA PRO A 17 -14.19 15.78 -17.97
C PRO A 17 -14.02 16.51 -16.64
N GLN A 18 -13.95 17.84 -16.65
CA GLN A 18 -13.91 18.70 -15.45
C GLN A 18 -12.71 18.47 -14.50
N TRP A 19 -11.66 17.77 -14.94
CA TRP A 19 -10.44 17.54 -14.14
C TRP A 19 -9.82 18.83 -13.57
N GLU A 20 -9.95 19.96 -14.28
CA GLU A 20 -9.47 21.25 -13.79
C GLU A 20 -10.24 21.74 -12.53
N GLN A 21 -11.55 21.48 -12.46
CA GLN A 21 -12.39 21.87 -11.34
C GLN A 21 -12.09 20.98 -10.12
N GLU A 22 -11.96 19.68 -10.32
CA GLU A 22 -11.57 18.72 -9.28
C GLU A 22 -10.17 19.02 -8.74
N LEU A 23 -9.23 19.42 -9.60
CA LEU A 23 -7.89 19.81 -9.18
C LEU A 23 -7.91 21.08 -8.33
N ARG A 24 -8.70 22.08 -8.71
CA ARG A 24 -8.90 23.30 -7.90
C ARG A 24 -9.52 22.97 -6.55
N GLU A 25 -10.54 22.12 -6.52
CA GLU A 25 -11.16 21.67 -5.28
C GLU A 25 -10.18 20.90 -4.39
N TYR A 26 -9.38 20.00 -4.97
CA TYR A 26 -8.36 19.24 -4.27
C TYR A 26 -7.28 20.12 -3.66
N ILE A 27 -6.78 21.12 -4.39
CA ILE A 27 -5.76 22.04 -3.86
C ILE A 27 -6.33 22.88 -2.72
N ASN A 28 -7.59 23.29 -2.85
CA ASN A 28 -8.28 24.09 -1.83
C ASN A 28 -8.76 23.28 -0.63
N THR A 29 -8.85 21.96 -0.71
CA THR A 29 -9.25 21.09 0.43
C THR A 29 -8.06 20.37 1.07
N CYS A 30 -6.93 20.24 0.37
CA CYS A 30 -5.77 19.51 0.86
C CYS A 30 -5.00 20.30 1.94
N GLU A 31 -5.07 19.83 3.19
CA GLU A 31 -4.38 20.43 4.33
C GLU A 31 -2.86 20.57 4.14
N ARG A 32 -2.24 19.64 3.41
CA ARG A 32 -0.79 19.71 3.10
C ARG A 32 -0.48 20.86 2.16
N CYS A 33 -1.28 21.06 1.12
CA CYS A 33 -1.12 22.13 0.15
C CYS A 33 -1.38 23.50 0.81
N GLN A 34 -2.46 23.61 1.58
CA GLN A 34 -2.79 24.84 2.30
C GLN A 34 -1.74 25.21 3.36
N LYS A 35 -1.23 24.23 4.13
CA LYS A 35 -0.18 24.48 5.14
C LYS A 35 1.14 24.89 4.51
N ALA A 36 1.44 24.42 3.30
CA ALA A 36 2.58 24.89 2.53
C ALA A 36 2.38 26.34 2.07
N ASN A 37 1.20 26.69 1.55
CA ASN A 37 0.92 28.06 1.05
C ASN A 37 0.91 29.11 2.18
N ARG A 38 0.32 28.79 3.35
CA ARG A 38 0.39 29.67 4.55
C ARG A 38 1.81 29.97 5.03
N ARG A 39 2.79 29.10 4.74
CA ARG A 39 4.21 29.35 5.06
C ARG A 39 4.87 30.32 4.09
N TYR A 40 4.35 30.45 2.86
CA TYR A 40 4.84 31.39 1.87
C TYR A 40 4.21 32.78 2.06
N GLU A 41 2.93 32.88 2.41
CA GLU A 41 2.29 34.16 2.78
C GLU A 41 3.02 34.85 3.94
N LYS A 42 3.41 34.08 4.96
CA LYS A 42 4.18 34.59 6.10
C LYS A 42 5.61 35.06 5.75
N LYS A 43 6.09 34.77 4.53
CA LYS A 43 7.43 35.17 4.07
C LYS A 43 7.44 36.50 3.33
N GLU A 44 6.31 36.99 2.83
CA GLU A 44 6.25 38.31 2.17
C GLU A 44 6.12 39.48 3.17
N GLU A 45 5.70 39.24 4.42
CA GLU A 45 5.55 40.30 5.42
C GLU A 45 6.75 40.49 6.37
N PHE A 46 7.81 39.68 6.28
CA PHE A 46 8.93 39.75 7.23
C PHE A 46 10.24 40.25 6.58
N CYS A 47 10.18 41.44 6.01
CA CYS A 47 11.35 42.31 5.83
C CYS A 47 10.94 43.73 6.22
N GLY A 48 10.91 44.01 7.53
CA GLY A 48 10.37 45.29 7.99
C GLY A 48 10.38 45.49 9.50
N SER A 49 11.56 45.44 10.10
CA SER A 49 11.91 46.22 11.30
C SER A 49 11.31 45.81 12.67
N GLN A 50 12.15 46.02 13.69
CA GLN A 50 11.83 46.29 15.11
C GLN A 50 11.62 45.10 16.06
N THR A 51 12.65 44.94 16.90
CA THR A 51 12.66 44.42 18.27
C THR A 51 11.48 44.90 19.12
N LEU A 52 10.78 43.98 19.79
CA LEU A 52 10.29 44.17 21.16
C LEU A 52 10.30 42.85 21.94
N ARG A 53 10.74 42.96 23.20
CA ARG A 53 10.96 41.89 24.17
C ARG A 53 9.66 41.13 24.47
N GLY A 54 9.65 39.83 24.21
CA GLY A 54 8.62 38.90 24.66
C GLY A 54 9.06 38.16 25.91
N VAL A 55 8.24 38.24 26.96
CA VAL A 55 8.40 37.60 28.27
C VAL A 55 8.72 36.11 28.11
N PHE A 56 9.83 35.67 28.70
CA PHE A 56 10.26 34.29 28.72
C PHE A 56 9.36 33.50 29.68
N GLN A 57 8.29 32.93 29.13
CA GLN A 57 7.46 31.96 29.82
C GLN A 57 8.34 30.74 30.14
N GLN A 58 8.59 30.51 31.43
CA GLN A 58 9.29 29.31 31.87
C GLN A 58 8.50 28.10 31.39
N LYS A 59 9.07 27.35 30.45
CA LYS A 59 8.54 26.06 30.03
C LYS A 59 8.66 25.09 31.22
N PRO A 60 7.60 24.36 31.58
CA PRO A 60 7.70 23.35 32.62
C PRO A 60 8.73 22.27 32.25
N SER A 61 9.42 21.75 33.27
CA SER A 61 10.51 20.79 33.17
C SER A 61 10.13 19.52 32.41
N VAL A 62 11.04 19.04 31.57
CA VAL A 62 10.94 17.89 30.65
C VAL A 62 10.77 16.49 31.29
N SER A 63 10.51 16.38 32.60
CA SER A 63 10.36 15.08 33.28
C SER A 63 8.90 14.71 33.57
N SER A 64 8.13 14.45 32.53
CA SER A 64 7.02 13.48 32.59
C SER A 64 6.61 13.02 31.19
N LEU A 65 7.60 12.75 30.32
CA LEU A 65 7.37 12.15 29.00
C LEU A 65 7.00 10.65 29.05
N ILE A 66 6.61 10.13 30.22
CA ILE A 66 6.04 8.78 30.31
C ILE A 66 4.55 8.93 30.02
N LYS A 67 4.17 8.67 28.77
CA LYS A 67 2.76 8.50 28.42
C LYS A 67 2.24 7.29 29.21
N PRO A 68 1.24 7.44 30.09
CA PRO A 68 0.61 6.27 30.71
C PRO A 68 0.03 5.41 29.58
N TYR A 69 0.52 4.19 29.43
CA TYR A 69 -0.02 3.25 28.47
C TYR A 69 -1.41 2.83 28.95
N HIS A 70 -2.45 3.29 28.26
CA HIS A 70 -3.79 2.75 28.44
C HIS A 70 -3.87 1.36 27.81
N GLN A 71 -4.49 0.42 28.51
CA GLN A 71 -4.79 -0.89 27.93
C GLN A 71 -5.69 -0.70 26.69
N ALA A 72 -5.50 -1.57 25.70
CA ALA A 72 -6.26 -1.51 24.46
C ALA A 72 -7.72 -1.89 24.72
N GLY A 73 -8.56 -0.91 25.06
CA GLY A 73 -9.99 -1.11 25.24
C GLY A 73 -10.67 -1.48 23.92
N GLU A 74 -11.53 -2.50 23.97
CA GLU A 74 -12.27 -3.03 22.81
C GLU A 74 -13.07 -1.93 22.08
N ASN A 75 -13.64 -0.99 22.85
CA ASN A 75 -14.43 0.12 22.31
C ASN A 75 -13.62 1.16 21.54
N LYS A 76 -12.30 1.27 21.79
CA LYS A 76 -11.44 2.26 21.14
C LYS A 76 -10.90 1.76 19.81
N PHE A 77 -10.85 0.43 19.63
CA PHE A 77 -10.37 -0.23 18.43
C PHE A 77 -11.28 -1.40 18.04
N PRO A 78 -12.55 -1.16 17.68
CA PRO A 78 -13.52 -2.21 17.36
C PRO A 78 -13.09 -3.09 16.18
N SER A 79 -12.23 -2.59 15.30
CA SER A 79 -11.66 -3.33 14.17
C SER A 79 -10.55 -4.34 14.56
N ARG A 80 -10.05 -4.33 15.81
CA ARG A 80 -8.93 -5.18 16.25
C ARG A 80 -9.34 -6.63 16.50
N ASN A 81 -10.61 -6.87 16.81
CA ASN A 81 -11.19 -8.21 16.99
C ASN A 81 -11.61 -8.87 15.68
N LYS A 82 -11.21 -8.32 14.52
CA LYS A 82 -11.20 -9.08 13.26
C LYS A 82 -10.03 -10.04 13.35
N THR A 83 -10.23 -11.11 14.11
CA THR A 83 -9.50 -12.37 14.04
C THR A 83 -9.08 -12.55 12.59
N HIS A 84 -7.76 -12.61 12.38
CA HIS A 84 -7.20 -12.97 11.10
C HIS A 84 -7.97 -14.20 10.62
N SER A 85 -8.80 -14.02 9.60
CA SER A 85 -9.45 -15.12 8.91
C SER A 85 -8.31 -16.05 8.53
N THR A 86 -8.22 -17.19 9.22
CA THR A 86 -7.42 -18.31 8.77
C THR A 86 -8.02 -18.67 7.43
N GLN A 87 -7.46 -18.12 6.35
CA GLN A 87 -7.87 -18.50 5.02
C GLN A 87 -7.55 -19.98 4.91
N GLU A 88 -8.60 -20.80 4.99
CA GLU A 88 -8.49 -22.22 4.77
C GLU A 88 -7.89 -22.43 3.39
N ILE A 89 -6.89 -23.31 3.31
CA ILE A 89 -6.27 -23.71 2.06
C ILE A 89 -7.41 -24.30 1.23
N VAL A 90 -7.86 -23.57 0.21
CA VAL A 90 -8.85 -24.04 -0.76
C VAL A 90 -8.28 -25.28 -1.42
N LYS A 91 -8.66 -26.46 -0.94
CA LYS A 91 -8.48 -27.72 -1.65
C LYS A 91 -9.46 -27.67 -2.81
N VAL A 92 -8.96 -27.32 -3.99
CA VAL A 92 -9.76 -27.28 -5.22
C VAL A 92 -10.16 -28.71 -5.54
N GLU A 93 -11.46 -28.94 -5.66
CA GLU A 93 -12.06 -30.21 -6.08
C GLU A 93 -11.45 -30.68 -7.41
N ASP A 94 -11.17 -31.98 -7.48
CA ASP A 94 -10.33 -32.64 -8.50
C ASP A 94 -10.94 -32.62 -9.91
N SER A 95 -10.92 -31.48 -10.60
CA SER A 95 -10.81 -31.52 -12.07
C SER A 95 -9.33 -31.72 -12.40
N HIS A 96 -8.96 -32.93 -12.83
CA HIS A 96 -7.59 -33.26 -13.28
C HIS A 96 -7.24 -32.51 -14.58
N ASP A 97 -7.13 -31.19 -14.49
CA ASP A 97 -6.73 -30.35 -15.60
C ASP A 97 -5.22 -30.51 -15.80
N GLN A 98 -4.83 -30.97 -16.99
CA GLN A 98 -3.42 -31.19 -17.29
C GLN A 98 -2.67 -29.86 -17.25
N VAL A 99 -1.55 -29.84 -16.54
CA VAL A 99 -0.69 -28.65 -16.45
C VAL A 99 0.09 -28.47 -17.75
N LYS A 100 0.11 -27.23 -18.27
CA LYS A 100 0.90 -26.85 -19.44
C LYS A 100 2.30 -26.40 -19.00
N LYS A 101 2.36 -25.43 -18.10
CA LYS A 101 3.62 -24.81 -17.66
C LYS A 101 3.43 -24.09 -16.32
N ILE A 102 4.47 -24.12 -15.49
CA ILE A 102 4.61 -23.21 -14.33
C ILE A 102 5.29 -21.92 -14.81
N MET A 103 4.71 -20.78 -14.48
CA MET A 103 5.21 -19.47 -14.94
C MET A 103 6.13 -18.80 -13.92
N ILE A 104 5.63 -18.60 -12.69
CA ILE A 104 6.27 -17.76 -11.67
C ILE A 104 6.10 -18.44 -10.31
N SER A 105 7.06 -18.22 -9.41
CA SER A 105 6.93 -18.61 -8.00
C SER A 105 6.76 -17.39 -7.09
N ARG A 106 6.02 -17.56 -6.01
CA ARG A 106 5.88 -16.56 -4.93
C ARG A 106 6.00 -17.22 -3.57
N LYS A 107 6.41 -16.45 -2.57
CA LYS A 107 6.50 -16.89 -1.18
C LYS A 107 5.44 -16.14 -0.35
N ILE A 108 4.57 -16.89 0.32
CA ILE A 108 3.50 -16.33 1.17
C ILE A 108 3.66 -16.89 2.57
N ARG A 109 3.48 -16.04 3.58
CA ARG A 109 3.47 -16.45 4.98
C ARG A 109 2.04 -16.75 5.43
N LEU A 110 1.72 -18.04 5.61
CA LEU A 110 0.43 -18.53 6.10
C LEU A 110 0.65 -19.24 7.44
N ASN A 111 -0.18 -18.94 8.45
CA ASN A 111 -0.09 -19.55 9.78
C ASN A 111 1.32 -19.49 10.41
N GLY A 112 2.02 -18.37 10.17
CA GLY A 112 3.39 -18.15 10.65
C GLY A 112 4.48 -18.90 9.89
N LYS A 113 4.12 -19.80 8.98
CA LYS A 113 5.02 -20.58 8.13
C LYS A 113 5.11 -19.98 6.73
N ASP A 114 6.28 -20.08 6.14
CA ASP A 114 6.53 -19.62 4.79
C ASP A 114 6.23 -20.73 3.78
N HIS A 115 5.24 -20.52 2.92
CA HIS A 115 4.84 -21.44 1.86
C HIS A 115 5.23 -20.88 0.49
N LYS A 116 5.80 -21.73 -0.36
CA LYS A 116 6.02 -21.41 -1.77
C LYS A 116 4.77 -21.80 -2.57
N GLN A 117 4.36 -20.91 -3.46
CA GLN A 117 3.29 -21.15 -4.42
C GLN A 117 3.79 -20.88 -5.83
N TYR A 118 3.20 -21.58 -6.78
CA TYR A 118 3.56 -21.53 -8.18
C TYR A 118 2.33 -21.12 -9.00
N LEU A 119 2.50 -20.17 -9.91
CA LEU A 119 1.47 -19.80 -10.87
C LEU A 119 1.46 -20.85 -11.99
N VAL A 120 0.37 -21.60 -12.05
CA VAL A 120 0.20 -22.73 -12.97
C VAL A 120 -0.72 -22.34 -14.10
N ARG A 121 -0.25 -22.55 -15.32
CA ARG A 121 -1.05 -22.48 -16.54
C ARG A 121 -1.47 -23.87 -16.97
N PHE A 122 -2.76 -24.06 -17.14
CA PHE A 122 -3.34 -25.34 -17.54
C PHE A 122 -3.40 -25.48 -19.07
N LYS A 123 -3.40 -26.71 -19.57
CA LYS A 123 -3.65 -27.01 -20.98
C LYS A 123 -5.11 -26.72 -21.29
N ASN A 124 -5.38 -26.19 -22.49
CA ASN A 124 -6.72 -25.92 -22.99
C ASN A 124 -7.53 -24.88 -22.20
N HIS A 125 -6.88 -24.14 -21.31
CA HIS A 125 -7.48 -23.02 -20.61
C HIS A 125 -6.85 -21.70 -21.05
N THR A 126 -7.67 -20.65 -21.05
CA THR A 126 -7.24 -19.27 -21.26
C THR A 126 -6.54 -18.74 -20.02
N ASP A 127 -5.70 -17.72 -20.21
CA ASP A 127 -4.87 -17.09 -19.17
C ASP A 127 -5.65 -16.63 -17.92
N TYR A 128 -6.97 -16.41 -18.05
CA TYR A 128 -7.85 -16.04 -16.93
C TYR A 128 -8.03 -17.14 -15.88
N LYS A 129 -7.70 -18.40 -16.20
CA LYS A 129 -7.82 -19.54 -15.27
C LYS A 129 -6.50 -19.92 -14.61
N ASP A 130 -5.45 -19.14 -14.81
CA ASP A 130 -4.15 -19.37 -14.17
C ASP A 130 -4.28 -19.18 -12.65
N LYS A 131 -3.81 -20.15 -11.87
CA LYS A 131 -3.98 -20.18 -10.41
C LYS A 131 -2.66 -20.40 -9.70
N TYR A 132 -2.54 -19.80 -8.51
CA TYR A 132 -1.43 -20.09 -7.60
C TYR A 132 -1.72 -21.35 -6.80
N LEU A 133 -0.88 -22.36 -7.01
CA LEU A 133 -1.00 -23.67 -6.39
C LEU A 133 0.23 -23.98 -5.52
N ALA A 134 0.03 -24.83 -4.52
CA ALA A 134 1.12 -25.38 -3.71
C ALA A 134 1.81 -26.52 -4.48
N GLU A 135 3.04 -26.83 -4.11
CA GLU A 135 3.84 -27.92 -4.71
C GLU A 135 3.07 -29.26 -4.70
N ASP A 136 2.40 -29.57 -3.59
CA ASP A 136 1.67 -30.82 -3.39
C ASP A 136 0.44 -30.98 -4.31
N SER A 137 -0.11 -29.87 -4.80
CA SER A 137 -1.34 -29.87 -5.61
C SER A 137 -1.10 -29.93 -7.13
N ILE A 138 0.17 -29.95 -7.56
CA ILE A 138 0.53 -29.88 -8.97
C ILE A 138 0.95 -31.28 -9.46
N PRO A 139 0.28 -31.85 -10.48
CA PRO A 139 0.73 -33.10 -11.08
C PRO A 139 2.08 -32.91 -11.77
N ASP A 140 2.97 -33.90 -11.66
CA ASP A 140 4.33 -33.89 -12.23
C ASP A 140 5.15 -32.63 -11.89
N CYS A 141 5.02 -32.15 -10.65
CA CYS A 141 5.60 -30.88 -10.21
C CYS A 141 7.11 -30.80 -10.47
N ASP A 142 7.89 -31.84 -10.16
CA ASP A 142 9.36 -31.81 -10.30
C ASP A 142 9.81 -31.58 -11.75
N LEU A 143 9.12 -32.18 -12.73
CA LEU A 143 9.41 -31.97 -14.15
C LEU A 143 9.22 -30.50 -14.53
N HIS A 144 8.09 -29.92 -14.11
CA HIS A 144 7.79 -28.52 -14.39
C HIS A 144 8.73 -27.56 -13.66
N LEU A 145 9.12 -27.86 -12.43
CA LEU A 145 10.10 -27.07 -11.67
C LEU A 145 11.49 -27.13 -12.30
N ARG A 146 11.89 -28.28 -12.84
CA ARG A 146 13.15 -28.42 -13.57
C ARG A 146 13.18 -27.56 -14.82
N ILE A 147 12.09 -27.58 -15.59
CA ILE A 147 11.92 -26.72 -16.78
C ILE A 147 11.94 -25.24 -16.39
N LEU A 148 11.27 -24.86 -15.30
CA LEU A 148 11.26 -23.49 -14.80
C LEU A 148 12.68 -23.01 -14.47
N ARG A 149 13.43 -23.79 -13.69
CA ARG A 149 14.83 -23.49 -13.33
C ARG A 149 15.72 -23.37 -14.56
N ALA A 150 15.53 -24.25 -15.55
CA ALA A 150 16.28 -24.22 -16.79
C ALA A 150 15.92 -23.00 -17.67
N SER A 151 14.67 -22.54 -17.63
CA SER A 151 14.21 -21.40 -18.43
C SER A 151 14.75 -20.05 -17.97
N GLY A 152 15.23 -19.93 -16.73
CA GLY A 152 15.81 -18.70 -16.19
C GLY A 152 14.79 -17.60 -15.84
N TRP A 153 13.50 -17.91 -15.84
CA TRP A 153 12.40 -16.99 -15.49
C TRP A 153 12.06 -17.03 -13.98
N ALA A 154 13.02 -17.44 -13.15
CA ALA A 154 12.84 -17.71 -11.72
C ALA A 154 13.32 -16.54 -10.86
#